data_AF-A0AAV0E139-F1
#
_entry.id   AF-A0AAV0E139-F1
#
_cell.length_a   1.000
_cell.length_b   1.000
_cell.length_c   1.000
_cell.angle_alpha   90.00
_cell.angle_beta   90.00
_cell.angle_gamma   90.00
#
_symmetry.space_group_name_H-M   'P 1'
#
loop_
_entity.id
_entity.type
_entity.pdbx_description
1 polymer ?
#
loop_
_entity_poly.entity_id
_entity_poly.type
_entity_poly.pdbx_seq_one_letter_code
_entity_poly.pdbx_strand_id
1 'polypeptide(L)'
;MIQLPFLFGLSILEKLAAPMAPIFIGQTGSQLFLTDEEPEKSPLLLRMASDCEDGKFISALGTFRCRIVYANICYDHMVGWRTSSIRRETELIEPSTRSLDGYKHVVHVVHCPAVSSDGPHFHPEATRAKEAVQNEPTTQNTLEYHDILEEEMIRGLQQLSWRKVDINFQSALFPFFAHNNIHVKSEWLHNAGAGVVCHVIDSIKEQETEDTFYACSSCDSTHEF
;
A
#
# COMPACT_ATOMS: atom_id res chain seq x y z
N MET A 1 5.35 -22.06 -5.37
CA MET A 1 5.34 -21.76 -3.92
C MET A 1 6.65 -21.06 -3.62
N ILE A 2 6.62 -19.75 -3.39
CA ILE A 2 7.79 -18.98 -2.96
C ILE A 2 7.48 -18.48 -1.56
N GLN A 3 8.35 -18.81 -0.61
CA GLN A 3 8.27 -18.40 0.78
C GLN A 3 9.72 -18.29 1.25
N LEU A 4 10.28 -17.06 1.25
CA LEU A 4 11.65 -16.85 1.72
C LEU A 4 11.68 -16.82 3.26
N PRO A 5 12.70 -17.40 3.92
CA PRO A 5 12.77 -17.44 5.37
C PRO A 5 13.66 -16.32 5.95
N PHE A 6 13.16 -15.67 7.00
CA PHE A 6 13.91 -15.06 8.11
C PHE A 6 15.10 -14.14 7.79
N LEU A 7 14.82 -12.83 7.64
CA LEU A 7 15.76 -11.77 8.00
C LEU A 7 15.08 -10.74 8.92
N PHE A 8 15.78 -10.27 9.94
CA PHE A 8 15.24 -9.46 11.04
C PHE A 8 14.89 -8.01 10.62
N GLY A 9 13.79 -7.84 9.87
CA GLY A 9 13.11 -6.55 9.69
C GLY A 9 13.79 -5.58 8.72
N LEU A 10 14.32 -6.06 7.59
CA LEU A 10 14.90 -5.22 6.53
C LEU A 10 14.39 -5.62 5.13
N SER A 11 13.08 -5.72 4.97
CA SER A 11 12.50 -6.12 3.68
C SER A 11 12.34 -4.96 2.69
N ILE A 12 13.38 -4.81 1.88
CA ILE A 12 13.23 -4.64 0.42
C ILE A 12 12.70 -6.00 -0.13
N LEU A 13 12.78 -6.36 -1.42
CA LEU A 13 12.21 -7.64 -1.92
C LEU A 13 13.19 -8.84 -2.18
N GLU A 14 14.32 -9.09 -1.50
CA GLU A 14 14.89 -8.58 -0.25
C GLU A 14 16.32 -8.06 -0.48
N LYS A 15 16.44 -6.79 -0.93
CA LYS A 15 17.62 -6.19 -1.64
C LYS A 15 17.93 -6.83 -3.00
N LEU A 16 16.91 -7.50 -3.52
CA LEU A 16 16.92 -8.67 -4.37
C LEU A 16 15.50 -8.77 -5.00
N ALA A 17 15.08 -9.76 -5.79
CA ALA A 17 15.68 -11.05 -6.15
C ALA A 17 16.77 -10.95 -7.25
N ALA A 18 18.03 -10.85 -6.81
CA ALA A 18 19.26 -11.02 -7.60
C ALA A 18 19.33 -10.16 -8.89
N PRO A 19 19.59 -8.84 -8.77
CA PRO A 19 19.49 -7.83 -9.84
C PRO A 19 18.52 -8.11 -11.00
N MET A 20 17.24 -8.30 -10.67
CA MET A 20 16.13 -8.49 -11.61
C MET A 20 16.11 -9.83 -12.38
N ALA A 21 16.52 -10.93 -11.74
CA ALA A 21 16.76 -12.25 -12.35
C ALA A 21 15.75 -12.67 -13.44
N PRO A 22 16.24 -13.10 -14.62
CA PRO A 22 15.97 -12.48 -15.93
C PRO A 22 14.51 -12.09 -16.22
N ILE A 23 14.02 -11.02 -15.57
CA ILE A 23 12.67 -10.44 -15.74
C ILE A 23 11.52 -11.41 -15.38
N PHE A 24 11.70 -12.21 -14.32
CA PHE A 24 10.63 -12.70 -13.43
C PHE A 24 9.32 -13.26 -14.04
N ILE A 25 9.45 -14.05 -15.13
CA ILE A 25 8.50 -15.09 -15.57
C ILE A 25 7.01 -14.67 -15.54
N GLY A 26 6.60 -13.97 -16.60
CA GLY A 26 5.20 -13.64 -16.87
C GLY A 26 4.79 -12.25 -16.40
N GLN A 27 3.75 -11.72 -17.02
CA GLN A 27 3.36 -10.30 -16.94
C GLN A 27 3.24 -9.75 -15.51
N THR A 28 2.62 -10.51 -14.60
CA THR A 28 2.42 -10.08 -13.20
C THR A 28 3.74 -9.95 -12.42
N GLY A 29 4.74 -10.78 -12.72
CA GLY A 29 6.06 -10.68 -12.10
C GLY A 29 6.79 -9.42 -12.56
N SER A 30 6.82 -9.17 -13.86
CA SER A 30 7.40 -7.95 -14.43
C SER A 30 6.74 -6.68 -13.88
N GLN A 31 5.41 -6.69 -13.73
CA GLN A 31 4.63 -5.58 -13.16
C GLN A 31 4.95 -5.34 -11.68
N LEU A 32 4.99 -6.40 -10.85
CA LEU A 32 5.35 -6.30 -9.43
C LEU A 32 6.75 -5.71 -9.21
N PHE A 33 7.68 -6.05 -10.10
CA PHE A 33 9.07 -5.58 -10.08
C PHE A 33 9.30 -4.31 -10.92
N LEU A 34 8.26 -3.65 -11.45
CA LEU A 34 8.35 -2.37 -12.19
C LEU A 34 9.26 -2.43 -13.44
N THR A 35 9.18 -3.54 -14.17
CA THR A 35 10.02 -3.89 -15.35
C THR A 35 9.22 -4.27 -16.60
N ASP A 36 7.91 -4.03 -16.60
CA ASP A 36 6.95 -4.49 -17.62
C ASP A 36 6.90 -3.66 -18.92
N GLU A 37 7.75 -2.65 -19.07
CA GLU A 37 7.73 -1.70 -20.20
C GLU A 37 9.16 -1.29 -20.62
N GLU A 38 9.31 -0.80 -21.86
CA GLU A 38 10.56 -0.23 -22.42
C GLU A 38 11.10 0.98 -21.61
N PRO A 39 12.42 1.29 -21.64
CA PRO A 39 13.02 2.32 -20.79
C PRO A 39 12.33 3.69 -20.84
N GLU A 40 11.86 4.14 -22.00
CA GLU A 40 11.19 5.43 -22.19
C GLU A 40 9.76 5.47 -21.63
N LYS A 41 9.21 4.33 -21.21
CA LYS A 41 7.85 4.20 -20.69
C LYS A 41 7.83 3.91 -19.19
N SER A 42 6.88 4.53 -18.50
CA SER A 42 6.57 4.25 -17.10
C SER A 42 5.96 2.84 -16.93
N PRO A 43 6.40 2.07 -15.93
CA PRO A 43 5.78 0.80 -15.53
C PRO A 43 4.28 0.94 -15.24
N LEU A 44 3.48 -0.12 -15.40
CA LEU A 44 2.02 -0.04 -15.23
C LEU A 44 1.62 0.48 -13.84
N LEU A 45 2.27 0.04 -12.76
CA LEU A 45 1.92 0.47 -11.41
C LEU A 45 2.17 1.98 -11.19
N LEU A 46 3.18 2.56 -11.83
CA LEU A 46 3.38 4.02 -11.82
C LEU A 46 2.28 4.73 -12.62
N ARG A 47 1.87 4.19 -13.78
CA ARG A 47 0.75 4.74 -14.58
C ARG A 47 -0.58 4.66 -13.82
N MET A 48 -0.80 3.62 -13.02
CA MET A 48 -1.98 3.49 -12.16
C MET A 48 -1.99 4.49 -10.99
N ALA A 49 -0.84 5.08 -10.64
CA ALA A 49 -0.76 6.17 -9.68
C ALA A 49 -1.07 7.55 -10.30
N SER A 50 -1.43 7.64 -11.59
CA SER A 50 -1.84 8.87 -12.26
C SER A 50 -3.10 8.70 -13.10
N ASP A 51 -3.67 9.80 -13.58
CA ASP A 51 -4.57 9.78 -14.73
C ASP A 51 -3.75 10.00 -16.01
N CYS A 52 -3.82 9.07 -16.96
CA CYS A 52 -3.05 9.10 -18.19
C CYS A 52 -3.95 8.92 -19.43
N GLU A 53 -3.36 8.57 -20.58
CA GLU A 53 -4.07 8.27 -21.83
C GLU A 53 -4.77 6.91 -21.80
N ASP A 54 -4.19 5.93 -21.10
CA ASP A 54 -4.73 4.56 -20.98
C ASP A 54 -5.95 4.47 -20.05
N GLY A 55 -6.08 5.42 -19.11
CA GLY A 55 -7.09 5.34 -18.07
C GLY A 55 -7.07 6.51 -17.08
N LYS A 56 -8.20 6.70 -16.41
CA LYS A 56 -8.39 7.67 -15.33
C LYS A 56 -8.31 6.97 -13.97
N PHE A 57 -7.14 6.39 -13.67
CA PHE A 57 -6.97 5.50 -12.52
C PHE A 57 -7.16 6.21 -11.18
N ILE A 58 -6.54 7.39 -10.99
CA ILE A 58 -6.68 8.17 -9.76
C ILE A 58 -8.07 8.80 -9.66
N SER A 59 -8.63 9.32 -10.76
CA SER A 59 -10.02 9.82 -10.73
C SER A 59 -11.03 8.70 -10.42
N ALA A 60 -10.86 7.50 -11.00
CA ALA A 60 -11.71 6.34 -10.71
C ALA A 60 -11.58 5.89 -9.25
N LEU A 61 -10.35 5.81 -8.71
CA LEU A 61 -10.11 5.56 -7.28
C LEU A 61 -10.68 6.68 -6.38
N GLY A 62 -10.73 7.90 -6.91
CA GLY A 62 -11.37 9.06 -6.31
C GLY A 62 -12.90 8.92 -6.16
N THR A 63 -13.57 8.17 -7.05
CA THR A 63 -15.04 7.98 -6.99
C THR A 63 -15.52 7.15 -5.79
N PHE A 64 -14.63 6.35 -5.17
CA PHE A 64 -14.97 5.64 -3.95
C PHE A 64 -15.15 6.62 -2.79
N ARG A 65 -16.32 6.58 -2.13
CA ARG A 65 -16.62 7.41 -0.94
C ARG A 65 -15.59 7.21 0.18
N CYS A 66 -15.17 5.98 0.42
CA CYS A 66 -14.15 5.65 1.40
C CYS A 66 -12.98 4.89 0.75
N ARG A 67 -11.78 5.18 1.24
CA ARG A 67 -10.55 4.47 0.90
C ARG A 67 -9.82 4.16 2.18
N ILE A 68 -9.62 2.87 2.47
CA ILE A 68 -8.95 2.40 3.67
C ILE A 68 -7.77 1.51 3.28
N VAL A 69 -6.58 1.79 3.80
CA VAL A 69 -5.41 0.90 3.68
C VAL A 69 -5.03 0.32 5.03
N TYR A 70 -4.63 -0.95 5.01
CA TYR A 70 -4.19 -1.71 6.18
C TYR A 70 -2.74 -2.12 5.96
N ALA A 71 -1.86 -1.71 6.87
CA ALA A 71 -0.42 -1.91 6.74
C ALA A 71 0.17 -2.54 8.01
N ASN A 72 1.05 -3.51 7.84
CA ASN A 72 1.83 -4.06 8.95
C ASN A 72 2.98 -3.10 9.29
N ILE A 73 3.09 -2.70 10.56
CA ILE A 73 4.20 -1.88 11.07
C ILE A 73 5.51 -2.67 11.09
N CYS A 74 5.43 -3.96 11.44
CA CYS A 74 6.60 -4.81 11.70
C CYS A 74 6.32 -6.29 11.39
N TYR A 75 7.41 -7.05 11.20
CA TYR A 75 7.42 -8.48 10.87
C TYR A 75 6.71 -8.90 9.57
N ASP A 76 6.28 -7.94 8.74
CA ASP A 76 5.99 -8.20 7.33
C ASP A 76 7.32 -8.11 6.57
N HIS A 77 7.63 -9.19 5.85
CA HIS A 77 8.86 -9.33 5.07
C HIS A 77 8.56 -9.37 3.56
N MET A 78 7.30 -9.19 3.16
CA MET A 78 6.85 -9.25 1.77
C MET A 78 6.56 -7.86 1.20
N VAL A 79 6.10 -6.91 2.02
CA VAL A 79 5.88 -5.52 1.65
C VAL A 79 6.40 -4.57 2.73
N GLY A 80 7.07 -3.49 2.30
CA GLY A 80 7.55 -2.45 3.21
C GLY A 80 6.39 -1.63 3.80
N TRP A 81 6.58 -1.08 5.00
CA TRP A 81 5.56 -0.27 5.66
C TRP A 81 5.27 1.05 4.90
N ARG A 82 6.30 1.66 4.29
CA ARG A 82 6.17 2.86 3.46
C ARG A 82 5.19 2.67 2.29
N THR A 83 5.44 1.66 1.45
CA THR A 83 4.57 1.33 0.30
C THR A 83 3.18 0.87 0.73
N SER A 84 3.09 -0.08 1.66
CA SER A 84 1.80 -0.64 2.10
C SER A 84 0.91 0.36 2.84
N SER A 85 1.47 1.38 3.51
CA SER A 85 0.71 2.45 4.15
C SER A 85 0.58 3.73 3.33
N ILE A 86 1.18 3.79 2.14
CA ILE A 86 1.23 4.97 1.27
C ILE A 86 1.81 6.18 2.03
N ARG A 87 2.96 5.99 2.70
CA ARG A 87 3.63 7.01 3.53
C ARG A 87 5.13 7.06 3.25
N ARG A 88 5.70 8.26 3.28
CA ARG A 88 7.16 8.47 3.34
C ARG A 88 7.68 8.09 4.74
N GLU A 89 8.98 7.83 4.87
CA GLU A 89 9.61 7.56 6.18
C GLU A 89 9.31 8.66 7.21
N THR A 90 9.35 9.92 6.78
CA THR A 90 9.06 11.11 7.59
C THR A 90 7.59 11.27 7.99
N GLU A 91 6.70 10.44 7.44
CA GLU A 91 5.26 10.41 7.73
C GLU A 91 4.87 9.18 8.58
N LEU A 92 5.80 8.24 8.80
CA LEU A 92 5.57 7.09 9.66
C LEU A 92 5.43 7.55 11.11
N ILE A 93 4.43 6.98 11.78
CA ILE A 93 4.16 7.22 13.21
C ILE A 93 5.08 6.34 14.06
N GLU A 94 5.31 6.71 15.32
CA GLU A 94 6.05 5.82 16.22
C GLU A 94 5.25 4.52 16.47
N PRO A 95 5.87 3.32 16.37
CA PRO A 95 5.20 2.04 16.61
C PRO A 95 4.58 1.92 18.02
N SER A 96 3.27 2.14 18.13
CA SER A 96 2.54 1.81 19.35
C SER A 96 2.43 0.30 19.56
N THR A 97 2.60 -0.12 20.82
CA THR A 97 2.25 -1.46 21.32
C THR A 97 0.83 -1.52 21.91
N ARG A 98 0.17 -0.37 22.07
CA ARG A 98 -1.21 -0.28 22.58
C ARG A 98 -2.19 -0.48 21.44
N SER A 99 -2.99 -1.53 21.56
CA SER A 99 -4.12 -1.84 20.69
C SER A 99 -5.26 -0.82 20.81
N LEU A 100 -6.01 -0.65 19.74
CA LEU A 100 -7.35 -0.07 19.74
C LEU A 100 -8.30 -0.98 20.54
N ASP A 101 -9.26 -0.38 21.23
CA ASP A 101 -10.25 -1.16 22.00
C ASP A 101 -11.07 -2.06 21.07
N GLY A 102 -11.40 -3.27 21.53
CA GLY A 102 -12.00 -4.34 20.72
C GLY A 102 -11.07 -5.02 19.70
N TYR A 103 -9.96 -4.40 19.26
CA TYR A 103 -9.15 -4.88 18.13
C TYR A 103 -7.67 -5.08 18.49
N LYS A 104 -7.33 -6.24 19.08
CA LYS A 104 -6.00 -6.58 19.64
C LYS A 104 -4.77 -6.19 18.78
N HIS A 105 -4.86 -6.26 17.46
CA HIS A 105 -3.71 -6.01 16.56
C HIS A 105 -3.81 -4.73 15.74
N VAL A 106 -4.91 -4.00 15.79
CA VAL A 106 -5.02 -2.64 15.25
C VAL A 106 -4.43 -1.70 16.29
N VAL A 107 -3.43 -0.88 15.94
CA VAL A 107 -2.79 0.04 16.91
C VAL A 107 -2.99 1.51 16.58
N HIS A 108 -3.18 1.86 15.31
CA HIS A 108 -3.57 3.22 14.90
C HIS A 108 -4.59 3.19 13.76
N VAL A 109 -5.49 4.17 13.78
CA VAL A 109 -6.39 4.53 12.68
C VAL A 109 -6.26 6.04 12.49
N VAL A 110 -5.78 6.47 11.33
CA VAL A 110 -5.50 7.89 11.04
C VAL A 110 -6.21 8.28 9.75
N HIS A 111 -6.96 9.38 9.77
CA HIS A 111 -7.47 9.98 8.54
C HIS A 111 -6.44 10.96 7.98
N CYS A 112 -5.90 10.66 6.80
CA CYS A 112 -5.00 11.53 6.06
C CYS A 112 -5.80 12.26 4.97
N PRO A 113 -5.81 13.61 4.95
CA PRO A 113 -6.43 14.37 3.87
C PRO A 113 -5.67 14.17 2.55
N ALA A 114 -6.31 14.55 1.45
CA ALA A 114 -5.66 14.62 0.14
C ALA A 114 -4.53 15.67 0.15
N VAL A 115 -3.41 15.33 -0.49
CA VAL A 115 -2.25 16.21 -0.68
C VAL A 115 -2.30 16.77 -2.10
N SER A 116 -2.28 18.09 -2.24
CA SER A 116 -2.20 18.73 -3.56
C SER A 116 -0.87 18.41 -4.23
N SER A 117 -0.92 17.87 -5.44
CA SER A 117 0.24 17.55 -6.26
C SER A 117 -0.13 17.55 -7.73
N ASP A 118 0.83 17.86 -8.59
CA ASP A 118 0.73 17.75 -10.06
C ASP A 118 0.63 16.28 -10.56
N GLY A 119 0.66 15.31 -9.64
CA GLY A 119 0.60 13.86 -9.90
C GLY A 119 1.99 13.26 -10.10
N PRO A 120 2.11 11.93 -10.30
CA PRO A 120 3.38 11.30 -10.65
C PRO A 120 3.88 11.77 -12.01
N HIS A 121 5.19 11.91 -12.13
CA HIS A 121 5.89 12.25 -13.35
C HIS A 121 7.04 11.27 -13.55
N PHE A 122 7.06 10.58 -14.69
CA PHE A 122 8.20 9.76 -15.08
C PHE A 122 9.32 10.68 -15.61
N HIS A 123 10.05 11.28 -14.67
CA HIS A 123 11.09 12.25 -14.97
C HIS A 123 12.28 11.62 -15.72
N PRO A 124 13.09 12.39 -16.48
CA PRO A 124 14.31 11.91 -17.14
C PRO A 124 15.35 11.28 -16.20
N GLU A 125 15.21 11.47 -14.89
CA GLU A 125 15.98 10.76 -13.88
C GLU A 125 15.51 9.31 -13.68
N ALA A 126 14.20 9.08 -13.62
CA ALA A 126 13.62 7.73 -13.57
C ALA A 126 13.94 6.93 -14.84
N THR A 127 13.90 7.57 -16.02
CA THR A 127 14.33 6.95 -17.29
C THR A 127 15.81 6.53 -17.25
N ARG A 128 16.73 7.43 -16.87
CA ARG A 128 18.17 7.12 -16.75
C ARG A 128 18.45 6.04 -15.70
N ALA A 129 17.74 6.05 -14.58
CA ALA A 129 17.86 5.01 -13.55
C ALA A 129 17.39 3.65 -14.09
N LYS A 130 16.27 3.62 -14.82
CA LYS A 130 15.75 2.41 -15.49
C LYS A 130 16.72 1.86 -16.53
N GLU A 131 17.26 2.73 -17.40
CA GLU A 131 18.30 2.38 -18.37
C GLU A 131 19.56 1.81 -17.68
N ALA A 132 20.01 2.42 -16.59
CA ALA A 132 21.17 1.93 -15.84
C ALA A 132 20.92 0.53 -15.26
N VAL A 133 19.73 0.28 -14.70
CA VAL A 133 19.32 -1.05 -14.21
C VAL A 133 19.20 -2.06 -15.35
N GLN A 134 18.64 -1.69 -16.50
CA GLN A 134 18.51 -2.61 -17.64
C GLN A 134 19.85 -2.97 -18.29
N ASN A 135 20.81 -2.04 -18.32
CA ASN A 135 22.14 -2.27 -18.91
C ASN A 135 23.07 -3.07 -17.97
N GLU A 136 23.17 -2.66 -16.71
CA GLU A 136 24.01 -3.32 -15.70
C GLU A 136 23.32 -3.26 -14.32
N PRO A 137 22.45 -4.25 -14.00
CA PRO A 137 21.69 -4.21 -12.76
C PRO A 137 22.61 -4.51 -11.57
N THR A 138 22.72 -3.53 -10.68
CA THR A 138 23.44 -3.62 -9.40
C THR A 138 22.45 -3.42 -8.25
N THR A 139 22.80 -3.82 -7.03
CA THR A 139 21.94 -3.51 -5.87
C THR A 139 21.75 -2.00 -5.70
N GLN A 140 22.76 -1.18 -5.99
CA GLN A 140 22.68 0.27 -5.76
C GLN A 140 21.74 0.98 -6.76
N ASN A 141 21.97 0.85 -8.07
CA ASN A 141 21.11 1.50 -9.07
C ASN A 141 19.67 0.95 -9.08
N THR A 142 19.48 -0.33 -8.71
CA THR A 142 18.14 -0.91 -8.53
C THR A 142 17.40 -0.26 -7.37
N LEU A 143 18.06 -0.01 -6.24
CA LEU A 143 17.46 0.71 -5.12
C LEU A 143 17.12 2.16 -5.48
N GLU A 144 18.06 2.88 -6.11
CA GLU A 144 17.84 4.26 -6.57
C GLU A 144 16.64 4.37 -7.53
N TYR A 145 16.51 3.45 -8.49
CA TYR A 145 15.35 3.38 -9.37
C TYR A 145 14.03 3.13 -8.61
N HIS A 146 14.03 2.17 -7.68
CA HIS A 146 12.84 1.86 -6.89
C HIS A 146 12.46 2.99 -5.92
N ASP A 147 13.43 3.68 -5.31
CA ASP A 147 13.19 4.83 -4.42
C ASP A 147 12.52 5.99 -5.19
N ILE A 148 12.99 6.28 -6.41
CA ILE A 148 12.36 7.27 -7.31
C ILE A 148 10.91 6.86 -7.64
N LEU A 149 10.68 5.61 -8.04
CA LEU A 149 9.34 5.15 -8.39
C LEU A 149 8.40 5.09 -7.18
N GLU A 150 8.89 4.71 -6.01
CA GLU A 150 8.12 4.69 -4.78
C GLU A 150 7.65 6.10 -4.41
N GLU A 151 8.54 7.09 -4.44
CA GLU A 151 8.20 8.48 -4.15
C GLU A 151 7.13 9.03 -5.13
N GLU A 152 7.29 8.77 -6.43
CA GLU A 152 6.32 9.19 -7.45
C GLU A 152 4.95 8.48 -7.27
N MET A 153 4.94 7.17 -6.94
CA MET A 153 3.69 6.44 -6.65
C MET A 153 3.02 6.93 -5.36
N ILE A 154 3.78 7.17 -4.29
CA ILE A 154 3.26 7.76 -3.05
C ILE A 154 2.67 9.14 -3.34
N ARG A 155 3.35 9.99 -4.12
CA ARG A 155 2.88 11.32 -4.50
C ARG A 155 1.53 11.26 -5.23
N GLY A 156 1.37 10.36 -6.20
CA GLY A 156 0.10 10.19 -6.92
C GLY A 156 -1.03 9.64 -6.04
N LEU A 157 -0.77 8.56 -5.31
CA LEU A 157 -1.77 7.96 -4.43
C LEU A 157 -2.24 8.92 -3.33
N GLN A 158 -1.35 9.78 -2.82
CA GLN A 158 -1.69 10.80 -1.82
C GLN A 158 -2.51 11.99 -2.37
N GLN A 159 -2.76 12.09 -3.69
CA GLN A 159 -3.74 13.05 -4.25
C GLN A 159 -5.17 12.79 -3.77
N LEU A 160 -5.42 11.63 -3.15
CA LEU A 160 -6.70 11.28 -2.54
C LEU A 160 -6.58 11.20 -1.01
N SER A 161 -7.70 11.39 -0.31
CA SER A 161 -7.79 11.13 1.13
C SER A 161 -7.83 9.63 1.44
N TRP A 162 -7.23 9.23 2.57
CA TRP A 162 -7.12 7.84 3.02
C TRP A 162 -7.39 7.71 4.51
N ARG A 163 -8.16 6.69 4.92
CA ARG A 163 -8.12 6.16 6.29
C ARG A 163 -7.01 5.11 6.35
N LYS A 164 -5.95 5.37 7.10
CA LYS A 164 -4.78 4.48 7.21
C LYS A 164 -4.85 3.72 8.53
N VAL A 165 -4.79 2.40 8.47
CA VAL A 165 -4.90 1.50 9.61
C VAL A 165 -3.58 0.75 9.77
N ASP A 166 -2.90 0.98 10.88
CA ASP A 166 -1.60 0.38 11.16
C ASP A 166 -1.75 -0.82 12.12
N ILE A 167 -1.18 -1.95 11.72
CA ILE A 167 -1.35 -3.27 12.33
C ILE A 167 -0.04 -3.73 12.95
N ASN A 168 -0.10 -4.24 14.18
CA ASN A 168 1.06 -4.72 14.92
C ASN A 168 0.85 -6.16 15.45
N PHE A 169 1.53 -7.13 14.81
CA PHE A 169 1.53 -8.54 15.22
C PHE A 169 2.67 -8.93 16.17
N GLN A 170 3.43 -7.99 16.71
CA GLN A 170 4.53 -8.25 17.68
C GLN A 170 4.07 -9.06 18.90
N SER A 171 2.80 -8.93 19.31
CA SER A 171 2.19 -9.66 20.44
C SER A 171 1.46 -10.96 20.03
N ALA A 172 1.59 -11.39 18.78
CA ALA A 172 1.10 -12.69 18.30
C ALA A 172 2.07 -13.82 18.64
N LEU A 173 1.59 -15.07 18.64
CA LEU A 173 2.41 -16.24 18.93
C LEU A 173 3.55 -16.45 17.90
N PHE A 174 3.29 -16.08 16.65
CA PHE A 174 4.26 -16.12 15.55
C PHE A 174 4.24 -14.78 14.78
N PRO A 175 4.96 -13.75 15.25
CA PRO A 175 4.93 -12.41 14.63
C PRO A 175 5.37 -12.40 13.17
N PHE A 176 6.32 -13.26 12.79
CA PHE A 176 6.83 -13.43 11.42
C PHE A 176 5.77 -13.90 10.39
N PHE A 177 4.55 -14.22 10.83
CA PHE A 177 3.41 -14.43 9.94
C PHE A 177 2.57 -13.17 9.70
N ALA A 178 3.02 -11.97 10.09
CA ALA A 178 2.28 -10.71 9.95
C ALA A 178 1.58 -10.54 8.60
N HIS A 179 2.27 -10.83 7.49
CA HIS A 179 1.70 -10.79 6.14
C HIS A 179 0.53 -11.76 5.94
N ASN A 180 0.66 -13.02 6.39
CA ASN A 180 -0.41 -14.01 6.30
C ASN A 180 -1.50 -13.81 7.37
N ASN A 181 -1.17 -13.13 8.47
CA ASN A 181 -2.09 -12.77 9.55
C ASN A 181 -3.04 -11.66 9.10
N ILE A 182 -2.55 -10.56 8.50
CA ILE A 182 -3.39 -9.38 8.17
C ILE A 182 -4.64 -9.72 7.33
N HIS A 183 -4.54 -10.76 6.49
CA HIS A 183 -5.63 -11.29 5.66
C HIS A 183 -6.09 -12.73 6.01
N VAL A 184 -5.70 -13.26 7.18
CA VAL A 184 -6.10 -14.58 7.73
C VAL A 184 -6.07 -15.71 6.70
N LYS A 185 -4.91 -15.91 6.06
CA LYS A 185 -4.72 -16.88 4.95
C LYS A 185 -5.06 -18.34 5.28
N SER A 186 -5.06 -18.68 6.57
CA SER A 186 -5.51 -19.98 7.09
C SER A 186 -5.96 -19.77 8.52
N GLU A 187 -7.21 -20.06 8.83
CA GLU A 187 -7.81 -19.85 10.16
C GLU A 187 -7.03 -20.58 11.26
N TRP A 188 -6.44 -21.75 10.96
CA TRP A 188 -5.69 -22.52 11.94
C TRP A 188 -4.34 -21.86 12.33
N LEU A 189 -3.62 -21.27 11.37
CA LEU A 189 -2.29 -20.68 11.59
C LEU A 189 -2.30 -19.16 11.82
N HIS A 190 -3.27 -18.47 11.23
CA HIS A 190 -3.25 -17.02 11.04
C HIS A 190 -4.43 -16.29 11.74
N ASN A 191 -5.13 -16.96 12.65
CA ASN A 191 -6.24 -16.38 13.43
C ASN A 191 -5.87 -15.14 14.26
N ALA A 192 -4.58 -14.84 14.47
CA ALA A 192 -4.15 -13.57 15.05
C ALA A 192 -4.74 -12.36 14.31
N GLY A 193 -4.96 -12.49 12.99
CA GLY A 193 -5.61 -11.45 12.18
C GLY A 193 -7.13 -11.35 12.28
N ALA A 194 -7.82 -12.23 13.02
CA ALA A 194 -9.28 -12.21 13.10
C ALA A 194 -9.82 -10.84 13.57
N GLY A 195 -9.13 -10.18 14.51
CA GLY A 195 -9.49 -8.82 14.93
C GLY A 195 -9.32 -7.76 13.83
N VAL A 196 -8.39 -7.95 12.88
CA VAL A 196 -8.23 -7.07 11.71
C VAL A 196 -9.40 -7.28 10.74
N VAL A 197 -9.81 -8.53 10.51
CA VAL A 197 -10.99 -8.85 9.69
C VAL A 197 -12.27 -8.27 10.30
N CYS A 198 -12.45 -8.35 11.62
CA CYS A 198 -13.56 -7.67 12.30
C CYS A 198 -13.52 -6.15 12.07
N HIS A 199 -12.35 -5.51 12.25
CA HIS A 199 -12.19 -4.07 12.00
C HIS A 199 -12.52 -3.69 10.54
N VAL A 200 -12.16 -4.52 9.56
CA VAL A 200 -12.54 -4.32 8.15
C VAL A 200 -14.06 -4.39 7.98
N ILE A 201 -14.71 -5.42 8.53
CA ILE A 201 -16.16 -5.60 8.45
C ILE A 201 -16.89 -4.42 9.09
N ASP A 202 -16.47 -4.00 10.27
CA ASP A 202 -17.12 -2.90 11.00
C ASP A 202 -16.84 -1.55 10.32
N SER A 203 -15.65 -1.33 9.76
CA SER A 203 -15.34 -0.16 8.91
C SER A 203 -16.20 -0.09 7.64
N ILE A 204 -16.70 -1.22 7.11
CA ILE A 204 -17.62 -1.23 5.97
C ILE A 204 -19.04 -0.88 6.44
N LYS A 205 -19.53 -1.49 7.52
CA LYS A 205 -20.85 -1.17 8.10
C LYS A 205 -20.98 0.30 8.48
N GLU A 206 -19.93 0.89 9.04
CA GLU A 206 -19.87 2.33 9.37
C GLU A 206 -20.26 3.19 8.16
N GLN A 207 -19.74 2.87 6.97
CA GLN A 207 -20.01 3.61 5.74
C GLN A 207 -21.48 3.49 5.33
N GLU A 208 -22.05 2.28 5.37
CA GLU A 208 -23.48 2.02 5.08
C GLU A 208 -24.42 2.79 6.04
N THR A 209 -24.04 2.89 7.32
CA THR A 209 -24.80 3.67 8.32
C THR A 209 -24.67 5.17 8.10
N GLU A 210 -23.49 5.68 7.72
CA GLU A 210 -23.35 7.10 7.34
C GLU A 210 -24.21 7.43 6.11
N ASP A 211 -24.18 6.61 5.05
CA ASP A 211 -25.02 6.78 3.86
C ASP A 211 -26.51 6.90 4.24
N THR A 212 -26.98 6.01 5.12
CA THR A 212 -28.37 6.01 5.60
C THR A 212 -28.70 7.29 6.39
N PHE A 213 -27.79 7.77 7.24
CA PHE A 213 -28.00 8.97 8.05
C PHE A 213 -28.03 10.27 7.20
N TYR A 214 -27.14 10.39 6.22
CA TYR A 214 -27.15 11.53 5.29
C TYR A 214 -28.35 11.50 4.34
N ALA A 215 -28.79 10.33 3.89
CA ALA A 215 -30.02 10.18 3.12
C ALA A 215 -31.25 10.62 3.94
N CYS A 216 -31.37 10.17 5.19
CA CYS A 216 -32.51 10.56 6.04
C CYS A 216 -32.51 12.06 6.34
N SER A 217 -31.35 12.64 6.67
CA SER A 217 -31.19 14.07 6.98
C SER A 217 -31.48 15.00 5.79
N SER A 218 -31.22 14.53 4.55
CA SER A 218 -31.54 15.28 3.32
C SER A 218 -33.01 15.14 2.90
N CYS A 219 -33.72 14.11 3.35
CA CYS A 219 -35.18 14.04 3.21
C CYS A 219 -35.90 15.01 4.16
N ASP A 220 -35.55 15.04 5.45
CA ASP A 220 -36.23 15.87 6.46
C ASP A 220 -36.09 17.39 6.18
N SER A 221 -35.02 17.81 5.50
CA SER A 221 -34.78 19.22 5.12
C SER A 221 -35.57 19.68 3.89
N THR A 222 -36.43 18.84 3.30
CA THR A 222 -37.29 19.22 2.15
C THR A 222 -38.73 19.62 2.51
N HIS A 223 -39.07 19.71 3.81
CA HIS A 223 -40.44 19.98 4.29
C HIS A 223 -40.63 21.28 5.10
N GLU A 224 -39.68 22.22 5.08
CA GLU A 224 -39.88 23.58 5.61
C GLU A 224 -39.95 24.64 4.49
N PHE A 225 -41.16 24.87 3.97
CA PHE A 225 -41.58 26.06 3.21
C PHE A 225 -43.07 26.36 3.45
#